data_AF-A0A076LE85-F1
#
_entry.id   AF-A0A076LE85-F1
#
_cell.length_a   1.000
_cell.length_b   1.000
_cell.length_c   1.000
_cell.angle_alpha   90.00
_cell.angle_beta   90.00
_cell.angle_gamma   90.00
#
_symmetry.space_group_name_H-M   'P 1'
#
loop_
_entity.id
_entity.type
_entity.pdbx_description
1 polymer ?
#
loop_
_entity_poly.entity_id
_entity_poly.type
_entity_poly.pdbx_seq_one_letter_code
_entity_poly.pdbx_strand_id
1 'polypeptide(L)'
;MCPRDAITIKENAVSWRSHPLWDIDARADIYNQAKTGCILLSGMANAKDHPIYFDKIVLDACQVTNPSIDPLREPMELRTYIGKKPKQLEFEFVEEEIDGKKIKKAKLKTKIAPNLKLDTPIMIAHMSYGALSLNAHLSFAKAVKECGTFMGTGEGGLPKALYPYADHIITQVASGRFGVNEEYLMKGAAIEIKIGQGAKPGIGGHLPGEKVTAEISATRMIPEGSDAISPAPHHDIYSIEDLAQLVRSLKEATRWKKPVFVKIAAVHNAPAIAVGIATSDADAVVIDGYKGGTGAAPKVFRDHVGIPIEMAIAAVDQRLREEGLRNEISIIASGGIRCAADVFKAIALGADAVYIGTAAMVALGCRVCGRCYTGLCAWGIATQRPELVKRLDPEVGARRVANLIKAWTHEIKELLGAAGINSIESLRGNRDRLRGVGLNEKELEVLGIKLAGE
;
A
#
# COMPACT_ATOMS: atom_id res chain seq x y z
N MET A 1 40.69 0.78 -2.06
CA MET A 1 40.23 2.07 -1.50
C MET A 1 38.84 2.37 -2.05
N CYS A 2 37.84 2.53 -1.18
CA CYS A 2 36.48 2.93 -1.56
C CYS A 2 36.48 4.43 -1.92
N PRO A 3 35.97 4.86 -3.08
CA PRO A 3 36.03 6.27 -3.52
C PRO A 3 34.94 7.13 -2.84
N ARG A 4 34.67 6.90 -1.55
CA ARG A 4 33.61 7.58 -0.79
C ARG A 4 33.80 9.10 -0.79
N ASP A 5 35.05 9.56 -0.87
CA ASP A 5 35.42 10.98 -0.81
C ASP A 5 35.92 11.54 -2.16
N ALA A 6 35.78 10.78 -3.25
CA ALA A 6 36.26 11.21 -4.57
C ALA A 6 35.38 12.30 -5.21
N ILE A 7 34.17 12.53 -4.69
CA ILE A 7 33.21 13.49 -5.23
C ILE A 7 32.66 14.32 -4.08
N THR A 8 32.93 15.63 -4.12
CA THR A 8 32.25 16.62 -3.25
C THR A 8 31.07 17.19 -4.01
N ILE A 9 29.85 16.82 -3.63
CA ILE A 9 28.63 17.47 -4.14
C ILE A 9 28.35 18.67 -3.24
N LYS A 10 28.66 19.88 -3.71
CA LYS A 10 28.12 21.11 -3.15
C LYS A 10 26.86 21.49 -3.91
N GLU A 11 25.80 21.79 -3.19
CA GLU A 11 24.69 22.53 -3.77
C GLU A 11 25.23 23.90 -4.21
N ASN A 12 25.41 24.07 -5.52
CA ASN A 12 25.53 25.42 -6.05
C ASN A 12 24.15 26.04 -5.91
N ALA A 13 24.02 27.02 -5.01
CA ALA A 13 22.84 27.85 -4.95
C ALA A 13 22.58 28.36 -6.38
N VAL A 14 21.40 28.02 -6.92
CA VAL A 14 20.97 28.51 -8.22
C VAL A 14 21.14 30.02 -8.21
N SER A 15 21.69 30.61 -9.27
CA SER A 15 22.06 32.02 -9.39
C SER A 15 20.86 32.97 -9.42
N TRP A 16 19.75 32.59 -8.80
CA TRP A 16 18.50 33.29 -8.75
C TRP A 16 18.35 33.93 -7.38
N ARG A 17 17.86 35.17 -7.36
CA ARG A 17 17.42 35.81 -6.12
C ARG A 17 16.38 34.90 -5.44
N SER A 18 16.56 34.66 -4.14
CA SER A 18 15.57 33.98 -3.31
C SER A 18 14.29 34.81 -3.26
N HIS A 19 13.14 34.15 -3.37
CA HIS A 19 11.84 34.81 -3.33
C HIS A 19 10.82 33.87 -2.69
N PRO A 20 9.98 34.33 -1.74
CA PRO A 20 9.07 33.46 -0.99
C PRO A 20 7.94 32.86 -1.86
N LEU A 21 7.41 33.63 -2.81
CA LEU A 21 6.40 33.15 -3.78
C LEU A 21 7.01 32.47 -5.01
N TRP A 22 7.97 33.14 -5.66
CA TRP A 22 8.65 32.67 -6.86
C TRP A 22 9.89 31.84 -6.51
N ASP A 23 9.67 30.68 -5.91
CA ASP A 23 10.75 29.75 -5.60
C ASP A 23 11.41 29.20 -6.89
N ILE A 24 12.46 28.39 -6.72
CA ILE A 24 13.18 27.81 -7.87
C ILE A 24 12.28 26.86 -8.66
N ASP A 25 11.45 26.07 -7.99
CA ASP A 25 10.58 25.08 -8.62
C ASP A 25 9.47 25.74 -9.44
N ALA A 26 8.80 26.75 -8.88
CA ALA A 26 7.73 27.49 -9.54
C ALA A 26 8.25 28.19 -10.81
N ARG A 27 9.40 28.85 -10.74
CA ARG A 27 10.03 29.47 -11.91
C ARG A 27 10.47 28.45 -12.95
N ALA A 28 11.11 27.36 -12.52
CA ALA A 28 11.53 26.29 -13.42
C ALA A 28 10.34 25.64 -14.14
N ASP A 29 9.24 25.39 -13.42
CA ASP A 29 8.01 24.85 -13.98
C ASP A 29 7.43 25.79 -15.04
N ILE A 30 7.29 27.09 -14.73
CA ILE A 30 6.80 28.10 -15.68
C ILE A 30 7.67 28.16 -16.93
N TYR A 31 9.00 28.20 -16.78
CA TYR A 31 9.90 28.22 -17.93
C TYR A 31 9.80 26.96 -18.79
N ASN A 32 9.68 25.79 -18.17
CA ASN A 32 9.54 24.53 -18.90
C ASN A 32 8.19 24.43 -19.63
N GLN A 33 7.11 24.88 -19.00
CA GLN A 33 5.79 24.94 -19.62
C GLN A 33 5.74 25.99 -20.74
N ALA A 34 6.30 27.18 -20.53
CA ALA A 34 6.34 28.23 -21.54
C ALA A 34 7.13 27.82 -22.80
N LYS A 35 8.16 26.98 -22.65
CA LYS A 35 8.94 26.45 -23.77
C LYS A 35 8.20 25.39 -24.60
N THR A 36 7.29 24.64 -23.99
CA THR A 36 6.74 23.41 -24.60
C THR A 36 5.22 23.44 -24.79
N GLY A 37 4.49 24.24 -24.02
CA GLY A 37 3.03 24.16 -23.92
C GLY A 37 2.52 22.88 -23.24
N CYS A 38 3.42 22.03 -22.74
CA CYS A 38 3.08 20.68 -22.25
C CYS A 38 2.88 20.63 -20.73
N ILE A 39 2.17 19.60 -20.29
CA ILE A 39 2.04 19.25 -18.86
C ILE A 39 3.37 18.68 -18.35
N LEU A 40 3.78 19.12 -17.15
CA LEU A 40 4.96 18.59 -16.48
C LEU A 40 4.65 17.23 -15.86
N LEU A 41 5.53 16.27 -16.06
CA LEU A 41 5.46 14.95 -15.44
C LEU A 41 6.42 14.86 -14.26
N SER A 42 6.01 14.08 -13.27
CA SER A 42 6.89 13.67 -12.17
C SER A 42 6.55 12.26 -11.67
N GLY A 43 7.52 11.64 -11.02
CA GLY A 43 7.36 10.39 -10.27
C GLY A 43 7.44 10.63 -8.76
N MET A 44 7.45 9.52 -8.02
CA MET A 44 7.49 9.47 -6.55
C MET A 44 6.25 10.11 -5.91
N ALA A 45 6.27 10.27 -4.58
CA ALA A 45 5.19 10.85 -3.80
C ALA A 45 5.11 12.38 -3.96
N ASN A 46 4.04 12.98 -3.43
CA ASN A 46 3.92 14.43 -3.25
C ASN A 46 5.18 14.99 -2.57
N ALA A 47 5.78 16.01 -3.18
CA ALA A 47 7.04 16.61 -2.74
C ALA A 47 6.85 17.98 -2.05
N LYS A 48 5.60 18.44 -1.90
CA LYS A 48 5.28 19.68 -1.22
C LYS A 48 5.34 19.51 0.30
N ASP A 49 5.69 20.60 0.97
CA ASP A 49 5.75 20.67 2.43
C ASP A 49 4.35 20.79 3.04
N HIS A 50 3.58 19.71 2.93
CA HIS A 50 2.31 19.57 3.63
C HIS A 50 2.52 18.80 4.93
N PRO A 51 1.78 19.14 6.00
CA PRO A 51 1.87 18.44 7.28
C PRO A 51 1.82 16.92 7.12
N ILE A 52 2.74 16.23 7.80
CA ILE A 52 2.72 14.79 7.97
C ILE A 52 2.13 14.54 9.36
N TYR A 53 0.90 14.07 9.43
CA TYR A 53 0.19 13.96 10.70
C TYR A 53 0.78 12.85 11.57
N PHE A 54 1.36 11.81 10.97
CA PHE A 54 2.14 10.84 11.75
C PHE A 54 3.26 11.50 12.56
N ASP A 55 3.90 12.56 12.07
CA ASP A 55 4.97 13.27 12.79
C ASP A 55 4.43 14.13 13.95
N LYS A 56 3.13 14.44 13.93
CA LYS A 56 2.41 15.16 14.99
C LYS A 56 1.67 14.23 15.96
N ILE A 57 1.84 12.91 15.81
CA ILE A 57 1.24 11.91 16.68
C ILE A 57 2.35 11.16 17.40
N VAL A 58 2.26 11.06 18.71
CA VAL A 58 3.17 10.26 19.54
C VAL A 58 2.44 9.09 20.18
N LEU A 59 3.18 8.04 20.51
CA LEU A 59 2.70 6.92 21.29
C LEU A 59 2.84 7.26 22.78
N ASP A 60 1.75 7.16 23.52
CA ASP A 60 1.69 7.27 24.98
C ASP A 60 1.89 5.88 25.59
N ALA A 61 3.10 5.63 26.11
CA ALA A 61 3.50 4.35 26.65
C ALA A 61 2.89 4.09 28.03
N CYS A 62 2.68 2.81 28.36
CA CYS A 62 2.22 2.39 29.68
C CYS A 62 3.40 2.39 30.66
N GLN A 63 3.32 3.16 31.76
CA GLN A 63 4.31 3.11 32.83
C GLN A 63 4.36 1.75 33.53
N VAL A 64 3.19 1.13 33.68
CA VAL A 64 3.00 -0.23 34.17
C VAL A 64 2.03 -0.91 33.25
N THR A 65 2.43 -2.05 32.69
CA THR A 65 1.54 -2.92 31.92
C THR A 65 0.84 -3.87 32.90
N ASN A 66 -0.47 -4.05 32.77
CA ASN A 66 -1.24 -5.03 33.57
C ASN A 66 -2.11 -5.90 32.65
N PRO A 67 -1.72 -7.15 32.38
CA PRO A 67 -0.54 -7.85 32.89
C PRO A 67 0.78 -7.24 32.39
N SER A 68 1.88 -7.49 33.11
CA SER A 68 3.21 -7.10 32.66
C SER A 68 3.48 -7.79 31.31
N ILE A 69 3.82 -7.02 30.28
CA ILE A 69 4.19 -7.55 28.95
C ILE A 69 5.63 -7.14 28.67
N ASP A 70 6.53 -8.12 28.61
CA ASP A 70 7.90 -7.93 28.09
C ASP A 70 7.97 -8.44 26.63
N PRO A 71 7.96 -7.56 25.62
CA PRO A 71 7.95 -7.96 24.21
C PRO A 71 9.22 -8.70 23.76
N LEU A 72 10.30 -8.65 24.55
CA LEU A 72 11.55 -9.39 24.27
C LEU A 72 11.52 -10.82 24.83
N ARG A 73 10.62 -11.11 25.78
CA ARG A 73 10.51 -12.42 26.45
C ARG A 73 9.18 -13.12 26.18
N GLU A 74 8.15 -12.37 25.86
CA GLU A 74 6.80 -12.86 25.64
C GLU A 74 6.45 -12.89 24.15
N PRO A 75 5.59 -13.85 23.74
CA PRO A 75 5.15 -13.93 22.35
C PRO A 75 4.23 -12.76 22.01
N MET A 76 4.64 -11.96 21.03
CA MET A 76 3.84 -10.89 20.45
C MET A 76 3.20 -11.37 19.14
N GLU A 77 1.87 -11.30 19.06
CA GLU A 77 1.11 -11.75 17.89
C GLU A 77 0.93 -10.60 16.89
N LEU A 78 1.54 -10.74 15.72
CA LEU A 78 1.45 -9.76 14.62
C LEU A 78 0.70 -10.29 13.41
N ARG A 79 0.27 -11.55 13.44
CA ARG A 79 -0.47 -12.15 12.35
C ARG A 79 -1.82 -11.46 12.21
N THR A 80 -2.13 -11.08 10.99
CA THR A 80 -3.41 -10.47 10.61
C THR A 80 -4.01 -11.21 9.43
N TYR A 81 -5.33 -11.19 9.33
CA TYR A 81 -6.07 -11.81 8.24
C TYR A 81 -6.85 -10.74 7.49
N ILE A 82 -6.53 -10.57 6.22
CA ILE A 82 -7.16 -9.58 5.35
C ILE A 82 -8.24 -10.26 4.51
N GLY A 83 -9.47 -9.84 4.77
CA GLY A 83 -10.66 -10.25 4.04
C GLY A 83 -11.93 -10.12 4.87
N LYS A 84 -13.04 -10.66 4.36
CA LYS A 84 -14.34 -10.65 5.05
C LYS A 84 -14.29 -11.55 6.29
N LYS A 85 -14.65 -11.00 7.45
CA LYS A 85 -14.80 -11.77 8.70
C LYS A 85 -16.28 -12.11 8.91
N PRO A 86 -16.60 -13.32 9.41
CA PRO A 86 -18.00 -13.69 9.68
C PRO A 86 -18.55 -12.89 10.87
N LYS A 87 -19.84 -12.53 10.81
CA LYS A 87 -20.54 -11.84 11.91
C LYS A 87 -20.52 -12.64 13.22
N GLN A 88 -20.62 -13.95 13.09
CA GLN A 88 -20.67 -14.88 14.22
C GLN A 88 -19.98 -16.19 13.86
N LEU A 89 -19.32 -16.78 14.85
CA LEU A 89 -18.75 -18.13 14.77
C LEU A 89 -19.69 -19.12 15.46
N GLU A 90 -20.15 -20.12 14.71
CA GLU A 90 -20.90 -21.26 15.22
C GLU A 90 -19.97 -22.46 15.31
N PHE A 91 -20.08 -23.19 16.42
CA PHE A 91 -19.32 -24.41 16.66
C PHE A 91 -20.27 -25.59 16.90
N GLU A 92 -19.93 -26.73 16.33
CA GLU A 92 -20.56 -28.02 16.61
C GLU A 92 -19.66 -28.80 17.57
N PHE A 93 -20.24 -29.41 18.61
CA PHE A 93 -19.48 -30.21 19.56
C PHE A 93 -19.65 -31.70 19.22
N VAL A 94 -18.58 -32.31 18.73
CA VAL A 94 -18.56 -33.73 18.35
C VAL A 94 -17.87 -34.51 19.47
N GLU A 95 -18.47 -35.63 19.89
CA GLU A 95 -17.81 -36.58 20.80
C GLU A 95 -16.94 -37.53 19.98
N GLU A 96 -15.63 -37.49 20.22
CA GLU A 96 -14.65 -38.35 19.59
C GLU A 96 -14.01 -39.22 20.68
N GLU A 97 -13.99 -40.54 20.50
CA GLU A 97 -13.38 -41.46 21.46
C GLU A 97 -11.91 -41.68 21.07
N ILE A 98 -10.99 -41.17 21.90
CA ILE A 98 -9.55 -41.34 21.74
C ILE A 98 -9.04 -42.05 22.99
N ASP A 99 -8.37 -43.19 22.83
CA ASP A 99 -7.84 -44.02 23.92
C ASP A 99 -8.87 -44.37 25.02
N GLY A 100 -10.11 -44.70 24.63
CA GLY A 100 -11.19 -45.07 25.54
C GLY A 100 -11.77 -43.91 26.38
N LYS A 101 -11.40 -42.66 26.05
CA LYS A 101 -11.97 -41.45 26.65
C LYS A 101 -12.77 -40.68 25.61
N LYS A 102 -14.03 -40.38 25.94
CA LYS A 102 -14.88 -39.48 25.14
C LYS A 102 -14.41 -38.04 25.32
N ILE A 103 -13.90 -37.44 24.25
CA ILE A 103 -13.46 -36.03 24.23
C ILE A 103 -14.47 -35.24 23.41
N LYS A 104 -15.04 -34.17 23.99
CA LYS A 104 -15.88 -33.21 23.28
C LYS A 104 -14.99 -32.23 22.53
N LYS A 105 -14.98 -32.30 21.20
CA LYS A 105 -14.21 -31.42 20.34
C LYS A 105 -15.13 -30.41 19.66
N ALA A 106 -14.81 -29.12 19.79
CA ALA A 106 -15.49 -28.06 19.06
C ALA A 106 -14.98 -28.04 17.61
N LYS A 107 -15.87 -28.26 16.66
CA LYS A 107 -15.63 -28.14 15.22
C LYS A 107 -16.28 -26.86 14.72
N LEU A 108 -15.54 -26.01 14.02
CA LEU A 108 -16.09 -24.78 13.45
C LEU A 108 -17.10 -25.16 12.35
N LYS A 109 -18.36 -24.77 12.54
CA LYS A 109 -19.44 -24.93 11.57
C LYS A 109 -19.47 -23.77 10.58
N THR A 110 -19.15 -22.55 11.04
CA THR A 110 -19.08 -21.38 10.17
C THR A 110 -18.01 -21.56 9.10
N LYS A 111 -18.42 -21.47 7.83
CA LYS A 111 -17.48 -21.46 6.70
C LYS A 111 -16.81 -20.09 6.61
N ILE A 112 -15.49 -20.04 6.78
CA ILE A 112 -14.70 -18.82 6.66
C ILE A 112 -14.50 -18.51 5.17
N ALA A 113 -14.73 -17.26 4.78
CA ALA A 113 -14.44 -16.77 3.43
C ALA A 113 -12.93 -16.74 3.18
N PRO A 114 -12.46 -16.88 1.93
CA PRO A 114 -11.03 -16.78 1.63
C PRO A 114 -10.45 -15.46 2.13
N ASN A 115 -9.31 -15.53 2.80
CA ASN A 115 -8.60 -14.39 3.37
C ASN A 115 -7.09 -14.59 3.21
N LEU A 116 -6.38 -13.46 3.13
CA LEU A 116 -4.92 -13.47 3.12
C LEU A 116 -4.43 -13.50 4.56
N LYS A 117 -3.63 -14.52 4.89
CA LYS A 117 -2.91 -14.59 6.16
C LYS A 117 -1.55 -13.90 6.00
N LEU A 118 -1.32 -12.84 6.76
CA LEU A 118 -0.03 -12.16 6.79
C LEU A 118 0.64 -12.42 8.14
N ASP A 119 1.91 -12.80 8.15
CA ASP A 119 2.70 -12.95 9.38
C ASP A 119 3.20 -11.59 9.94
N THR A 120 3.02 -10.51 9.20
CA THR A 120 3.26 -9.11 9.60
C THR A 120 2.20 -8.20 8.97
N PRO A 121 1.78 -7.08 9.58
CA PRO A 121 0.78 -6.19 8.98
C PRO A 121 1.32 -5.35 7.80
N ILE A 122 2.51 -5.68 7.28
CA ILE A 122 3.20 -4.93 6.22
C ILE A 122 3.14 -5.72 4.91
N MET A 123 2.58 -5.11 3.86
CA MET A 123 2.60 -5.61 2.48
C MET A 123 3.33 -4.65 1.55
N ILE A 124 3.78 -5.13 0.39
CA ILE A 124 4.38 -4.27 -0.64
C ILE A 124 3.30 -3.78 -1.61
N ALA A 125 3.23 -2.45 -1.78
CA ALA A 125 2.23 -1.80 -2.61
C ALA A 125 2.26 -2.26 -4.08
N HIS A 126 1.13 -2.13 -4.75
CA HIS A 126 1.02 -2.30 -6.21
C HIS A 126 1.92 -1.30 -6.96
N MET A 127 2.91 -1.81 -7.68
CA MET A 127 3.79 -1.06 -8.57
C MET A 127 3.98 -1.88 -9.85
N SER A 128 3.68 -1.31 -11.01
CA SER A 128 3.52 -2.12 -12.24
C SER A 128 4.84 -2.58 -12.84
N TYR A 129 4.82 -3.80 -13.40
CA TYR A 129 5.84 -4.22 -14.36
C TYR A 129 5.77 -3.28 -15.58
N GLY A 130 6.92 -2.69 -15.91
CA GLY A 130 7.03 -1.56 -16.82
C GLY A 130 7.33 -0.25 -16.10
N ALA A 131 6.61 0.10 -15.04
CA ALA A 131 7.05 1.20 -14.17
C ALA A 131 8.35 0.81 -13.47
N LEU A 132 8.41 -0.41 -12.92
CA LEU A 132 9.59 -1.03 -12.34
C LEU A 132 10.16 -2.12 -13.24
N SER A 133 11.44 -2.42 -13.07
CA SER A 133 12.14 -3.52 -13.74
C SER A 133 11.69 -4.87 -13.20
N LEU A 134 11.90 -5.93 -13.99
CA LEU A 134 11.63 -7.30 -13.53
C LEU A 134 12.49 -7.66 -12.30
N ASN A 135 13.73 -7.17 -12.23
CA ASN A 135 14.62 -7.41 -11.08
C ASN A 135 14.07 -6.82 -9.78
N ALA A 136 13.42 -5.65 -9.84
CA ALA A 136 12.73 -5.08 -8.68
C ALA A 136 11.55 -5.94 -8.25
N HIS A 137 10.72 -6.40 -9.19
CA HIS A 137 9.62 -7.32 -8.89
C HIS A 137 10.11 -8.65 -8.29
N LEU A 138 11.15 -9.25 -8.86
CA LEU A 138 11.74 -10.48 -8.32
C LEU A 138 12.30 -10.28 -6.91
N SER A 139 12.92 -9.12 -6.64
CA SER A 139 13.37 -8.76 -5.30
C SER A 139 12.21 -8.76 -4.30
N PHE A 140 11.11 -8.09 -4.66
CA PHE A 140 9.92 -8.03 -3.82
C PHE A 140 9.28 -9.40 -3.62
N ALA A 141 9.09 -10.18 -4.69
CA ALA A 141 8.42 -11.48 -4.65
C ALA A 141 9.16 -12.48 -3.75
N LYS A 142 10.49 -12.50 -3.82
CA LYS A 142 11.34 -13.31 -2.93
C LYS A 142 11.23 -12.85 -1.48
N ALA A 143 11.30 -11.54 -1.24
CA ALA A 143 11.23 -10.98 0.11
C ALA A 143 9.89 -11.25 0.79
N VAL A 144 8.76 -11.08 0.09
CA VAL A 144 7.43 -11.30 0.69
C VAL A 144 7.14 -12.77 0.94
N LYS A 145 7.65 -13.67 0.07
CA LYS A 145 7.60 -15.12 0.30
C LYS A 145 8.38 -15.51 1.56
N GLU A 146 9.58 -14.97 1.73
CA GLU A 146 10.40 -15.20 2.93
C GLU A 146 9.73 -14.65 4.21
N CYS A 147 9.05 -13.50 4.11
CA CYS A 147 8.45 -12.82 5.27
C CYS A 147 7.00 -13.25 5.56
N GLY A 148 6.41 -14.17 4.79
CA GLY A 148 5.02 -14.60 5.00
C GLY A 148 4.00 -13.47 4.76
N THR A 149 4.24 -12.61 3.77
CA THR A 149 3.36 -11.50 3.40
C THR A 149 3.17 -11.42 1.88
N PHE A 150 2.58 -10.33 1.37
CA PHE A 150 2.17 -10.19 -0.04
C PHE A 150 2.73 -8.92 -0.70
N MET A 151 2.81 -8.96 -2.03
CA MET A 151 3.07 -7.80 -2.89
C MET A 151 1.98 -7.64 -3.96
N GLY A 152 1.80 -6.43 -4.48
CA GLY A 152 0.92 -6.19 -5.63
C GLY A 152 1.63 -6.26 -6.99
N THR A 153 0.92 -6.70 -8.04
CA THR A 153 1.44 -6.67 -9.44
C THR A 153 1.54 -5.26 -10.02
N GLY A 154 0.71 -4.34 -9.53
CA GLY A 154 0.35 -3.12 -10.25
C GLY A 154 -0.43 -3.38 -11.54
N GLU A 155 -0.62 -2.30 -12.31
CA GLU A 155 -1.43 -2.23 -13.54
C GLU A 155 -0.77 -2.88 -14.77
N GLY A 156 0.34 -3.61 -14.60
CA GLY A 156 1.22 -4.02 -15.70
C GLY A 156 1.08 -5.46 -16.18
N GLY A 157 0.12 -6.21 -15.64
CA GLY A 157 0.04 -7.67 -15.78
C GLY A 157 1.04 -8.42 -14.90
N LEU A 158 1.08 -9.74 -15.04
CA LEU A 158 1.94 -10.64 -14.26
C LEU A 158 2.97 -11.33 -15.17
N PRO A 159 4.26 -10.92 -15.15
CA PRO A 159 5.28 -11.60 -15.94
C PRO A 159 5.49 -13.04 -15.44
N LYS A 160 5.68 -13.99 -16.38
CA LYS A 160 5.81 -15.44 -16.07
C LYS A 160 6.92 -15.78 -15.08
N ALA A 161 7.99 -14.98 -15.05
CA ALA A 161 9.08 -15.14 -14.08
C ALA A 161 8.64 -15.02 -12.61
N LEU A 162 7.47 -14.39 -12.34
CA LEU A 162 6.90 -14.27 -11.00
C LEU A 162 5.94 -15.41 -10.64
N TYR A 163 5.62 -16.31 -11.55
CA TYR A 163 4.69 -17.43 -11.30
C TYR A 163 5.09 -18.32 -10.10
N PRO A 164 6.38 -18.61 -9.84
CA PRO A 164 6.80 -19.37 -8.66
C PRO A 164 6.49 -18.69 -7.30
N TYR A 165 6.07 -17.42 -7.34
CA TYR A 165 5.74 -16.61 -6.16
C TYR A 165 4.28 -16.15 -6.17
N ALA A 166 3.45 -16.62 -7.10
CA ALA A 166 2.11 -16.06 -7.32
C ALA A 166 1.17 -16.19 -6.11
N ASP A 167 1.38 -17.19 -5.24
CA ASP A 167 0.66 -17.35 -3.98
C ASP A 167 0.95 -16.22 -2.96
N HIS A 168 1.94 -15.37 -3.22
CA HIS A 168 2.26 -14.16 -2.46
C HIS A 168 2.01 -12.86 -3.24
N ILE A 169 1.27 -12.93 -4.36
CA ILE A 169 1.06 -11.79 -5.24
C ILE A 169 -0.43 -11.47 -5.36
N ILE A 170 -0.80 -10.22 -5.09
CA ILE A 170 -2.13 -9.65 -5.31
C ILE A 170 -2.18 -9.09 -6.73
N THR A 171 -3.05 -9.63 -7.57
CA THR A 171 -3.23 -9.18 -8.96
C THR A 171 -4.09 -7.94 -8.98
N GLN A 172 -3.78 -6.97 -9.84
CA GLN A 172 -4.56 -5.74 -9.97
C GLN A 172 -5.46 -5.75 -11.20
N VAL A 173 -6.68 -5.26 -11.06
CA VAL A 173 -7.60 -4.96 -12.15
C VAL A 173 -7.81 -3.44 -12.16
N ALA A 174 -7.20 -2.77 -13.13
CA ALA A 174 -7.30 -1.32 -13.32
C ALA A 174 -8.02 -0.99 -14.64
N SER A 175 -8.37 0.27 -14.85
CA SER A 175 -9.18 0.74 -15.99
C SER A 175 -8.68 0.28 -17.37
N GLY A 176 -7.36 0.18 -17.57
CA GLY A 176 -6.78 -0.27 -18.84
C GLY A 176 -6.83 -1.78 -19.10
N ARG A 177 -7.18 -2.61 -18.10
CA ARG A 177 -7.24 -4.09 -18.19
C ARG A 177 -6.00 -4.77 -18.79
N PHE A 178 -4.83 -4.12 -18.73
CA PHE A 178 -3.59 -4.65 -19.29
C PHE A 178 -3.23 -6.01 -18.67
N GLY A 179 -3.07 -7.03 -19.52
CA GLY A 179 -2.69 -8.37 -19.10
C GLY A 179 -3.75 -9.11 -18.26
N VAL A 180 -4.99 -8.62 -18.18
CA VAL A 180 -6.05 -9.27 -17.40
C VAL A 180 -6.71 -10.38 -18.21
N ASN A 181 -6.55 -11.62 -17.77
CA ASN A 181 -7.22 -12.81 -18.31
C ASN A 181 -7.50 -13.83 -17.18
N GLU A 182 -8.18 -14.94 -17.50
CA GLU A 182 -8.54 -15.96 -16.49
C GLU A 182 -7.31 -16.52 -15.75
N GLU A 183 -6.23 -16.85 -16.48
CA GLU A 183 -5.01 -17.39 -15.89
C GLU A 183 -4.41 -16.39 -14.88
N TYR A 184 -4.31 -15.11 -15.26
CA TYR A 184 -3.85 -14.02 -14.42
C TYR A 184 -4.65 -13.92 -13.12
N LEU A 185 -5.98 -13.90 -13.21
CA LEU A 185 -6.87 -13.80 -12.05
C LEU A 185 -6.75 -15.02 -11.12
N MET A 186 -6.63 -16.21 -11.69
CA MET A 186 -6.52 -17.46 -10.92
C MET A 186 -5.16 -17.65 -10.25
N LYS A 187 -4.09 -17.06 -10.81
CA LYS A 187 -2.72 -17.24 -10.30
C LYS A 187 -2.46 -16.48 -9.00
N GLY A 188 -2.94 -15.25 -8.89
CA GLY A 188 -2.70 -14.39 -7.72
C GLY A 188 -3.35 -14.91 -6.44
N ALA A 189 -2.88 -14.47 -5.28
CA ALA A 189 -3.43 -14.79 -3.96
C ALA A 189 -4.77 -14.09 -3.70
N ALA A 190 -4.92 -12.87 -4.24
CA ALA A 190 -6.11 -12.02 -4.17
C ALA A 190 -6.16 -11.12 -5.40
N ILE A 191 -7.28 -10.42 -5.59
CA ILE A 191 -7.47 -9.44 -6.66
C ILE A 191 -7.73 -8.06 -6.04
N GLU A 192 -7.11 -7.01 -6.56
CA GLU A 192 -7.37 -5.62 -6.16
C GLU A 192 -7.91 -4.82 -7.36
N ILE A 193 -9.14 -4.33 -7.25
CA ILE A 193 -9.73 -3.36 -8.19
C ILE A 193 -9.16 -1.99 -7.85
N LYS A 194 -8.48 -1.34 -8.80
CA LYS A 194 -7.87 -0.03 -8.61
C LYS A 194 -8.75 1.08 -9.19
N ILE A 195 -9.59 1.67 -8.34
CA ILE A 195 -10.39 2.86 -8.69
C ILE A 195 -9.53 4.13 -8.70
N GLY A 196 -8.62 4.25 -7.72
CA GLY A 196 -7.80 5.45 -7.57
C GLY A 196 -6.43 5.19 -6.96
N GLN A 197 -5.55 6.17 -7.09
CA GLN A 197 -4.21 6.18 -6.50
C GLN A 197 -3.93 7.58 -5.96
N GLY A 198 -3.30 7.65 -4.78
CA GLY A 198 -3.09 8.92 -4.08
C GLY A 198 -2.24 9.94 -4.86
N ALA A 199 -1.30 9.47 -5.68
CA ALA A 199 -0.44 10.34 -6.49
C ALA A 199 -1.16 11.05 -7.65
N LYS A 200 -2.32 10.54 -8.07
CA LYS A 200 -3.08 11.07 -9.19
C LYS A 200 -4.56 10.66 -9.15
N PRO A 201 -5.32 11.14 -8.15
CA PRO A 201 -6.73 10.81 -8.05
C PRO A 201 -7.50 11.29 -9.29
N GLY A 202 -8.45 10.48 -9.76
CA GLY A 202 -9.33 10.83 -10.88
C GLY A 202 -8.74 10.63 -12.28
N ILE A 203 -7.51 10.12 -12.42
CA ILE A 203 -6.91 9.80 -13.73
C ILE A 203 -6.23 8.41 -13.75
N GLY A 204 -6.02 7.89 -14.96
CA GLY A 204 -5.49 6.55 -15.18
C GLY A 204 -3.97 6.39 -15.01
N GLY A 205 -3.53 5.14 -15.10
CA GLY A 205 -2.12 4.75 -15.25
C GLY A 205 -1.46 5.41 -16.47
N HIS A 206 -0.15 5.67 -16.37
CA HIS A 206 0.65 6.17 -17.49
C HIS A 206 1.98 5.44 -17.47
N LEU A 207 2.32 4.80 -18.58
CA LEU A 207 3.65 4.26 -18.85
C LEU A 207 4.14 4.82 -20.19
N PRO A 208 5.22 5.62 -20.21
CA PRO A 208 5.80 6.11 -21.46
C PRO A 208 6.26 4.96 -22.37
N GLY A 209 6.09 5.13 -23.67
CA GLY A 209 6.38 4.16 -24.71
C GLY A 209 7.84 3.73 -24.77
N GLU A 210 8.77 4.62 -24.38
CA GLU A 210 10.18 4.29 -24.20
C GLU A 210 10.44 3.17 -23.17
N LYS A 211 9.45 2.89 -22.30
CA LYS A 211 9.49 1.81 -21.32
C LYS A 211 8.61 0.63 -21.72
N VAL A 212 8.02 0.62 -22.91
CA VAL A 212 7.22 -0.50 -23.42
C VAL A 212 8.09 -1.33 -24.36
N THR A 213 8.93 -2.18 -23.77
CA THR A 213 9.74 -3.17 -24.50
C THR A 213 8.87 -4.32 -25.01
N ALA A 214 9.42 -5.17 -25.88
CA ALA A 214 8.77 -6.39 -26.36
C ALA A 214 8.14 -7.25 -25.22
N GLU A 215 8.83 -7.44 -24.09
CA GLU A 215 8.30 -8.24 -22.98
C GLU A 215 7.14 -7.54 -22.27
N ILE A 216 7.17 -6.22 -22.16
CA ILE A 216 6.09 -5.43 -21.54
C ILE A 216 4.89 -5.37 -22.48
N SER A 217 5.14 -5.16 -23.77
CA SER A 217 4.14 -5.27 -24.84
C SER A 217 3.42 -6.62 -24.78
N ALA A 218 4.16 -7.73 -24.72
CA ALA A 218 3.59 -9.07 -24.59
C ALA A 218 2.81 -9.27 -23.28
N THR A 219 3.31 -8.75 -22.15
CA THR A 219 2.63 -8.89 -20.84
C THR A 219 1.33 -8.07 -20.80
N ARG A 220 1.33 -6.88 -21.40
CA ARG A 220 0.19 -5.96 -21.37
C ARG A 220 -0.79 -6.13 -22.53
N MET A 221 -0.39 -6.84 -23.58
CA MET A 221 -1.11 -6.99 -24.84
C MET A 221 -1.32 -5.64 -25.56
N ILE A 222 -0.25 -4.85 -25.66
CA ILE A 222 -0.23 -3.54 -26.35
C ILE A 222 0.92 -3.45 -27.36
N PRO A 223 0.88 -2.55 -28.37
CA PRO A 223 2.00 -2.38 -29.30
C PRO A 223 3.30 -1.96 -28.60
N GLU A 224 4.42 -2.51 -29.05
CA GLU A 224 5.75 -2.12 -28.57
C GLU A 224 6.01 -0.63 -28.86
N GLY A 225 6.65 0.06 -27.91
CA GLY A 225 6.95 1.49 -28.03
C GLY A 225 5.75 2.43 -27.89
N SER A 226 4.52 1.93 -27.75
CA SER A 226 3.34 2.76 -27.54
C SER A 226 3.20 3.24 -26.09
N ASP A 227 2.75 4.48 -25.90
CA ASP A 227 2.38 4.97 -24.56
C ASP A 227 1.19 4.16 -24.02
N ALA A 228 1.34 3.57 -22.83
CA ALA A 228 0.22 2.92 -22.15
C ALA A 228 -0.50 3.96 -21.29
N ILE A 229 -1.50 4.62 -21.87
CA ILE A 229 -2.37 5.59 -21.20
C ILE A 229 -3.68 4.89 -20.87
N SER A 230 -3.94 4.66 -19.58
CA SER A 230 -5.20 4.06 -19.17
C SER A 230 -6.33 5.10 -19.15
N PRO A 231 -7.57 4.70 -19.47
CA PRO A 231 -8.73 5.56 -19.23
C PRO A 231 -8.79 6.01 -17.77
N ALA A 232 -9.34 7.21 -17.53
CA ALA A 232 -9.58 7.69 -16.18
C ALA A 232 -10.60 6.82 -15.42
N PRO A 233 -11.81 6.54 -15.98
CA PRO A 233 -12.76 5.63 -15.35
C PRO A 233 -12.49 4.18 -15.73
N HIS A 234 -12.99 3.26 -14.91
CA HIS A 234 -13.32 1.92 -15.36
C HIS A 234 -14.55 2.00 -16.27
N HIS A 235 -14.48 1.48 -17.49
CA HIS A 235 -15.62 1.55 -18.43
C HIS A 235 -16.80 0.63 -18.08
N ASP A 236 -16.64 -0.15 -17.02
CA ASP A 236 -17.61 -1.04 -16.40
C ASP A 236 -17.92 -0.66 -14.95
N ILE A 237 -17.60 0.57 -14.53
CA ILE A 237 -17.95 1.12 -13.21
C ILE A 237 -18.37 2.58 -13.36
N TYR A 238 -19.68 2.84 -13.43
CA TYR A 238 -20.27 4.18 -13.42
C TYR A 238 -21.09 4.47 -12.16
N SER A 239 -21.38 3.44 -11.36
CA SER A 239 -22.06 3.56 -10.07
C SER A 239 -21.53 2.54 -9.05
N ILE A 240 -22.09 2.56 -7.84
CA ILE A 240 -21.72 1.58 -6.80
C ILE A 240 -22.25 0.18 -7.11
N GLU A 241 -23.39 0.10 -7.81
CA GLU A 241 -23.97 -1.17 -8.27
C GLU A 241 -23.07 -1.83 -9.32
N ASP A 242 -22.49 -1.05 -10.22
CA ASP A 242 -21.52 -1.55 -11.20
C ASP A 242 -20.25 -2.08 -10.53
N LEU A 243 -19.76 -1.37 -9.49
CA LEU A 243 -18.63 -1.87 -8.69
C LEU A 243 -18.98 -3.22 -8.04
N ALA A 244 -20.18 -3.33 -7.44
CA ALA A 244 -20.64 -4.59 -6.85
C ALA A 244 -20.73 -5.71 -7.88
N GLN A 245 -21.19 -5.40 -9.10
CA GLN A 245 -21.21 -6.35 -10.20
C GLN A 245 -19.80 -6.81 -10.56
N LEU A 246 -18.83 -5.90 -10.72
CA LEU A 246 -17.45 -6.26 -11.04
C LEU A 246 -16.80 -7.10 -9.92
N VAL A 247 -17.01 -6.73 -8.65
CA VAL A 247 -16.51 -7.52 -7.52
C VAL A 247 -17.05 -8.95 -7.59
N ARG A 248 -18.36 -9.10 -7.82
CA ARG A 248 -18.99 -10.42 -7.95
C ARG A 248 -18.48 -11.19 -9.15
N SER A 249 -18.35 -10.55 -10.31
CA SER A 249 -17.81 -11.18 -11.52
C SER A 249 -16.38 -11.69 -11.32
N LEU A 250 -15.53 -10.95 -10.60
CA LEU A 250 -14.16 -11.40 -10.27
C LEU A 250 -14.17 -12.56 -9.28
N LYS A 251 -15.07 -12.55 -8.29
CA LYS A 251 -15.27 -13.70 -7.40
C LYS A 251 -15.75 -14.92 -8.17
N GLU A 252 -16.73 -14.78 -9.05
CA GLU A 252 -17.24 -15.88 -9.89
C GLU A 252 -16.17 -16.43 -10.83
N ALA A 253 -15.42 -15.55 -11.52
CA ALA A 253 -14.30 -15.92 -12.39
C ALA A 253 -13.22 -16.72 -11.63
N THR A 254 -13.02 -16.43 -10.34
CA THR A 254 -12.10 -17.16 -9.48
C THR A 254 -12.74 -18.29 -8.68
N ARG A 255 -13.99 -18.65 -9.00
CA ARG A 255 -14.79 -19.68 -8.31
C ARG A 255 -14.86 -19.46 -6.79
N TRP A 256 -14.94 -18.20 -6.38
CA TRP A 256 -14.98 -17.74 -4.99
C TRP A 256 -13.79 -18.20 -4.15
N LYS A 257 -12.63 -18.40 -4.79
CA LYS A 257 -11.39 -18.84 -4.10
C LYS A 257 -10.48 -17.68 -3.71
N LYS A 258 -10.64 -16.51 -4.31
CA LYS A 258 -9.76 -15.35 -4.14
C LYS A 258 -10.54 -14.19 -3.52
N PRO A 259 -10.01 -13.53 -2.47
CA PRO A 259 -10.62 -12.31 -1.98
C PRO A 259 -10.42 -11.17 -2.99
N VAL A 260 -11.36 -10.22 -2.98
CA VAL A 260 -11.37 -9.04 -3.85
C VAL A 260 -11.33 -7.77 -3.01
N PHE A 261 -10.30 -6.96 -3.25
CA PHE A 261 -10.07 -5.68 -2.60
C PHE A 261 -10.45 -4.54 -3.54
N VAL A 262 -10.84 -3.39 -2.98
CA VAL A 262 -11.10 -2.18 -3.76
C VAL A 262 -10.22 -1.05 -3.26
N LYS A 263 -9.37 -0.54 -4.13
CA LYS A 263 -8.45 0.56 -3.85
C LYS A 263 -8.98 1.90 -4.34
N ILE A 264 -9.11 2.84 -3.42
CA ILE A 264 -9.51 4.22 -3.68
C ILE A 264 -8.39 5.18 -3.28
N ALA A 265 -8.31 6.32 -3.97
CA ALA A 265 -7.54 7.46 -3.46
C ALA A 265 -8.30 8.10 -2.29
N ALA A 266 -7.59 8.60 -1.29
CA ALA A 266 -8.20 9.43 -0.25
C ALA A 266 -8.61 10.78 -0.87
N VAL A 267 -9.90 10.94 -1.09
CA VAL A 267 -10.54 12.15 -1.65
C VAL A 267 -11.84 12.45 -0.91
N HIS A 268 -12.55 13.48 -1.33
CA HIS A 268 -13.87 13.81 -0.79
C HIS A 268 -14.79 12.57 -0.75
N ASN A 269 -15.56 12.43 0.33
CA ASN A 269 -16.47 11.31 0.58
C ASN A 269 -15.84 9.91 0.65
N ALA A 270 -14.52 9.79 0.85
CA ALA A 270 -13.88 8.49 1.09
C ALA A 270 -14.60 7.63 2.16
N PRO A 271 -15.11 8.18 3.30
CA PRO A 271 -15.89 7.41 4.26
C PRO A 271 -17.17 6.80 3.68
N ALA A 272 -17.97 7.57 2.94
CA ALA A 272 -19.21 7.09 2.32
C ALA A 272 -18.92 6.07 1.19
N ILE A 273 -17.87 6.31 0.40
CA ILE A 273 -17.42 5.37 -0.63
C ILE A 273 -16.99 4.04 0.00
N ALA A 274 -16.26 4.07 1.12
CA ALA A 274 -15.86 2.88 1.84
C ALA A 274 -17.05 2.06 2.38
N VAL A 275 -18.12 2.73 2.83
CA VAL A 275 -19.39 2.07 3.19
C VAL A 275 -19.99 1.37 1.95
N GLY A 276 -20.07 2.05 0.81
CA GLY A 276 -20.52 1.44 -0.44
C GLY A 276 -19.71 0.20 -0.82
N ILE A 277 -18.38 0.27 -0.74
CA ILE A 277 -17.48 -0.86 -0.98
C ILE A 277 -17.76 -2.02 -0.01
N ALA A 278 -17.98 -1.74 1.28
CA ALA A 278 -18.30 -2.76 2.27
C ALA A 278 -19.63 -3.49 1.97
N THR A 279 -20.56 -2.81 1.29
CA THR A 279 -21.82 -3.41 0.82
C THR A 279 -21.70 -4.15 -0.51
N SER A 280 -20.56 -4.07 -1.22
CA SER A 280 -20.37 -4.58 -2.58
C SER A 280 -19.73 -5.98 -2.65
N ASP A 281 -19.84 -6.78 -1.58
CA ASP A 281 -19.12 -8.05 -1.38
C ASP A 281 -17.58 -7.97 -1.38
N ALA A 282 -17.00 -6.76 -1.42
CA ALA A 282 -15.56 -6.59 -1.32
C ALA A 282 -15.05 -7.05 0.06
N ASP A 283 -13.88 -7.67 0.07
CA ASP A 283 -13.27 -8.24 1.27
C ASP A 283 -12.35 -7.24 1.99
N ALA A 284 -11.88 -6.21 1.27
CA ALA A 284 -11.12 -5.11 1.85
C ALA A 284 -11.29 -3.80 1.04
N VAL A 285 -11.16 -2.67 1.75
CA VAL A 285 -10.97 -1.35 1.17
C VAL A 285 -9.53 -0.90 1.38
N VAL A 286 -8.87 -0.48 0.31
CA VAL A 286 -7.53 0.11 0.36
C VAL A 286 -7.66 1.62 0.19
N ILE A 287 -7.14 2.39 1.15
CA ILE A 287 -7.17 3.86 1.12
C ILE A 287 -5.76 4.35 0.80
N ASP A 288 -5.60 5.15 -0.24
CA ASP A 288 -4.30 5.68 -0.67
C ASP A 288 -4.23 7.20 -0.55
N GLY A 289 -3.50 7.70 0.44
CA GLY A 289 -3.34 9.13 0.69
C GLY A 289 -2.48 9.84 -0.36
N TYR A 290 -2.55 11.17 -0.44
CA TYR A 290 -1.88 11.96 -1.51
C TYR A 290 -0.34 11.78 -1.55
N LYS A 291 0.27 11.28 -0.47
CA LYS A 291 1.70 10.91 -0.41
C LYS A 291 2.00 9.52 -1.01
N GLY A 292 1.03 8.88 -1.67
CA GLY A 292 1.23 7.71 -2.51
C GLY A 292 2.24 8.00 -3.63
N GLY A 293 3.11 7.03 -3.92
CA GLY A 293 4.10 7.16 -4.99
C GLY A 293 3.51 6.89 -6.38
N THR A 294 4.22 7.31 -7.44
CA THR A 294 3.91 6.96 -8.83
C THR A 294 5.16 6.83 -9.68
N GLY A 295 5.09 6.03 -10.75
CA GLY A 295 6.13 6.00 -11.79
C GLY A 295 6.05 7.21 -12.73
N ALA A 296 4.83 7.67 -13.02
CA ALA A 296 4.55 8.82 -13.88
C ALA A 296 3.16 9.40 -13.55
N ALA A 297 3.11 10.67 -13.21
CA ALA A 297 1.90 11.45 -13.05
C ALA A 297 2.14 12.90 -13.50
N PRO A 298 1.10 13.63 -13.93
CA PRO A 298 1.16 15.08 -13.97
C PRO A 298 1.61 15.64 -12.61
N LYS A 299 2.63 16.49 -12.60
CA LYS A 299 3.20 17.09 -11.39
C LYS A 299 2.11 17.82 -10.59
N VAL A 300 1.22 18.54 -11.28
CA VAL A 300 0.10 19.27 -10.67
C VAL A 300 -0.85 18.36 -9.88
N PHE A 301 -1.15 17.15 -10.38
CA PHE A 301 -2.00 16.19 -9.66
C PHE A 301 -1.29 15.66 -8.41
N ARG A 302 -0.03 15.24 -8.58
CA ARG A 302 0.79 14.70 -7.50
C ARG A 302 0.94 15.70 -6.34
N ASP A 303 1.11 16.97 -6.66
CA ASP A 303 1.43 18.00 -5.68
C ASP A 303 0.19 18.62 -5.01
N HIS A 304 -0.99 18.55 -5.63
CA HIS A 304 -2.17 19.33 -5.20
C HIS A 304 -3.48 18.56 -5.02
N VAL A 305 -3.53 17.25 -5.29
CA VAL A 305 -4.79 16.49 -5.27
C VAL A 305 -4.76 15.34 -4.26
N GLY A 306 -5.74 15.33 -3.36
CA GLY A 306 -6.00 14.24 -2.41
C GLY A 306 -5.95 14.65 -0.93
N ILE A 307 -6.18 13.69 -0.06
CA ILE A 307 -6.29 13.85 1.41
C ILE A 307 -5.17 13.05 2.10
N PRO A 308 -4.64 13.50 3.25
CA PRO A 308 -3.62 12.76 4.00
C PRO A 308 -4.18 11.42 4.49
N ILE A 309 -3.33 10.38 4.46
CA ILE A 309 -3.76 9.01 4.79
C ILE A 309 -4.24 8.90 6.24
N GLU A 310 -3.61 9.64 7.15
CA GLU A 310 -3.86 9.60 8.59
C GLU A 310 -5.31 9.97 8.90
N MET A 311 -5.78 11.09 8.34
CA MET A 311 -7.16 11.56 8.48
C MET A 311 -8.16 10.62 7.79
N ALA A 312 -7.78 10.10 6.62
CA ALA A 312 -8.66 9.24 5.84
C ALA A 312 -8.91 7.88 6.52
N ILE A 313 -7.89 7.26 7.13
CA ILE A 313 -8.05 6.03 7.91
C ILE A 313 -9.02 6.26 9.06
N ALA A 314 -8.78 7.30 9.88
CA ALA A 314 -9.56 7.56 11.08
C ALA A 314 -11.04 7.79 10.76
N ALA A 315 -11.32 8.59 9.72
CA ALA A 315 -12.67 8.89 9.28
C ALA A 315 -13.39 7.67 8.65
N VAL A 316 -12.69 6.85 7.86
CA VAL A 316 -13.26 5.64 7.27
C VAL A 316 -13.53 4.58 8.33
N ASP A 317 -12.59 4.33 9.24
CA ASP A 317 -12.77 3.39 10.35
C ASP A 317 -13.96 3.78 11.23
N GLN A 318 -14.06 5.07 11.59
CA GLN A 318 -15.18 5.57 12.37
C GLN A 318 -16.51 5.39 11.63
N ARG A 319 -16.59 5.79 10.36
CA ARG A 319 -17.84 5.66 9.60
C ARG A 319 -18.27 4.21 9.43
N LEU A 320 -17.34 3.30 9.16
CA LEU A 320 -17.65 1.87 9.07
C LEU A 320 -18.14 1.29 10.41
N ARG A 321 -17.69 1.83 11.55
CA ARG A 321 -18.20 1.44 12.88
C ARG A 321 -19.61 1.96 13.13
N GLU A 322 -19.87 3.21 12.77
CA GLU A 322 -21.20 3.84 12.89
C GLU A 322 -22.25 3.05 12.09
N GLU A 323 -21.89 2.53 10.92
CA GLU A 323 -22.76 1.70 10.07
C GLU A 323 -22.78 0.21 10.49
N GLY A 324 -22.00 -0.20 11.50
CA GLY A 324 -21.90 -1.59 11.95
C GLY A 324 -21.18 -2.54 10.98
N LEU A 325 -20.48 -2.01 9.97
CA LEU A 325 -19.83 -2.77 8.90
C LEU A 325 -18.35 -3.06 9.15
N ARG A 326 -17.73 -2.39 10.15
CA ARG A 326 -16.28 -2.47 10.39
C ARG A 326 -15.75 -3.90 10.59
N ASN A 327 -16.58 -4.79 11.14
CA ASN A 327 -16.21 -6.19 11.37
C ASN A 327 -16.37 -7.07 10.12
N GLU A 328 -16.92 -6.56 9.02
CA GLU A 328 -17.16 -7.33 7.79
C GLU A 328 -16.14 -7.02 6.69
N ILE A 329 -15.36 -5.95 6.82
CA ILE A 329 -14.38 -5.51 5.82
C ILE A 329 -13.04 -5.15 6.47
N SER A 330 -11.94 -5.48 5.79
CA SER A 330 -10.60 -5.04 6.17
C SER A 330 -10.27 -3.66 5.56
N ILE A 331 -9.56 -2.81 6.28
CA ILE A 331 -9.01 -1.52 5.83
C ILE A 331 -7.51 -1.68 5.62
N ILE A 332 -7.01 -1.37 4.44
CA ILE A 332 -5.58 -1.35 4.14
C ILE A 332 -5.15 0.09 3.89
N ALA A 333 -4.17 0.58 4.65
CA ALA A 333 -3.66 1.93 4.48
C ALA A 333 -2.49 1.98 3.49
N SER A 334 -2.47 3.00 2.63
CA SER A 334 -1.41 3.23 1.65
C SER A 334 -1.10 4.73 1.55
N GLY A 335 0.16 5.04 1.22
CA GLY A 335 0.62 6.38 0.92
C GLY A 335 1.39 7.04 2.07
N GLY A 336 2.70 7.24 1.88
CA GLY A 336 3.53 7.97 2.83
C GLY A 336 3.98 7.22 4.09
N ILE A 337 3.87 5.88 4.15
CA ILE A 337 4.39 5.07 5.27
C ILE A 337 5.93 4.96 5.17
N ARG A 338 6.66 5.52 6.15
CA ARG A 338 8.12 5.66 6.10
C ARG A 338 8.89 4.83 7.13
N CYS A 339 8.25 4.43 8.22
CA CYS A 339 8.87 3.68 9.32
C CYS A 339 7.85 2.82 10.08
N ALA A 340 8.33 1.96 10.99
CA ALA A 340 7.46 1.14 11.84
C ALA A 340 6.49 1.94 12.70
N ALA A 341 6.88 3.14 13.15
CA ALA A 341 5.97 4.02 13.91
C ALA A 341 4.78 4.50 13.06
N ASP A 342 4.98 4.78 11.77
CA ASP A 342 3.88 5.10 10.85
C ASP A 342 2.95 3.89 10.68
N VAL A 343 3.51 2.66 10.59
CA VAL A 343 2.72 1.42 10.54
C VAL A 343 1.87 1.26 11.79
N PHE A 344 2.49 1.40 12.97
CA PHE A 344 1.81 1.29 14.26
C PHE A 344 0.67 2.30 14.37
N LYS A 345 0.94 3.58 14.05
CA LYS A 345 -0.07 4.65 14.08
C LYS A 345 -1.20 4.38 13.09
N ALA A 346 -0.91 3.93 11.87
CA ALA A 346 -1.95 3.60 10.89
C ALA A 346 -2.90 2.50 11.40
N ILE A 347 -2.35 1.47 12.06
CA ILE A 347 -3.15 0.37 12.63
C ILE A 347 -3.98 0.88 13.82
N ALA A 348 -3.37 1.65 14.71
CA ALA A 348 -4.06 2.30 15.83
C ALA A 348 -5.20 3.23 15.38
N LEU A 349 -5.04 3.93 14.26
CA LEU A 349 -6.10 4.76 13.65
C LEU A 349 -7.22 3.94 13.00
N GLY A 350 -6.99 2.66 12.72
CA GLY A 350 -8.04 1.75 12.23
C GLY A 350 -7.66 0.83 11.08
N ALA A 351 -6.43 0.87 10.56
CA ALA A 351 -6.01 -0.05 9.49
C ALA A 351 -5.79 -1.48 10.00
N ASP A 352 -6.10 -2.48 9.16
CA ASP A 352 -5.83 -3.91 9.41
C ASP A 352 -4.42 -4.32 8.93
N ALA A 353 -3.92 -3.63 7.91
CA ALA A 353 -2.57 -3.75 7.35
C ALA A 353 -2.18 -2.47 6.59
N VAL A 354 -0.92 -2.38 6.19
CA VAL A 354 -0.39 -1.25 5.40
C VAL A 354 0.33 -1.72 4.14
N TYR A 355 0.27 -0.90 3.10
CA TYR A 355 1.12 -1.01 1.93
C TYR A 355 2.32 -0.07 2.02
N ILE A 356 3.51 -0.63 1.84
CA ILE A 356 4.76 0.11 1.67
C ILE A 356 5.20 0.06 0.20
N GLY A 357 5.33 1.22 -0.43
CA GLY A 357 5.83 1.34 -1.81
C GLY A 357 7.23 1.94 -1.83
N THR A 358 7.31 3.25 -1.63
CA THR A 358 8.57 4.00 -1.67
C THR A 358 9.59 3.47 -0.65
N ALA A 359 9.20 3.11 0.57
CA ALA A 359 10.13 2.53 1.56
C ALA A 359 10.77 1.22 1.06
N ALA A 360 10.00 0.33 0.44
CA ALA A 360 10.52 -0.89 -0.18
C ALA A 360 11.47 -0.57 -1.36
N MET A 361 11.15 0.45 -2.16
CA MET A 361 12.05 0.91 -3.22
C MET A 361 13.35 1.52 -2.66
N VAL A 362 13.28 2.26 -1.55
CA VAL A 362 14.46 2.81 -0.86
C VAL A 362 15.35 1.69 -0.33
N ALA A 363 14.78 0.59 0.17
CA ALA A 363 15.54 -0.60 0.53
C ALA A 363 16.29 -1.22 -0.67
N LEU A 364 15.76 -1.12 -1.89
CA LEU A 364 16.45 -1.51 -3.13
C LEU A 364 17.53 -0.50 -3.58
N GLY A 365 17.59 0.70 -2.97
CA GLY A 365 18.56 1.76 -3.31
C GLY A 365 17.97 2.98 -4.03
N CYS A 366 16.64 3.11 -4.09
CA CYS A 366 15.98 4.30 -4.64
C CYS A 366 16.43 5.57 -3.91
N ARG A 367 16.62 6.67 -4.67
CA ARG A 367 17.02 7.99 -4.17
C ARG A 367 15.89 9.03 -4.21
N VAL A 368 14.66 8.58 -4.47
CA VAL A 368 13.46 9.42 -4.49
C VAL A 368 13.59 10.65 -5.41
N CYS A 369 14.35 10.52 -6.51
CA CYS A 369 14.68 11.65 -7.39
C CYS A 369 13.53 12.15 -8.28
N GLY A 370 12.36 11.51 -8.24
CA GLY A 370 11.18 11.93 -9.02
C GLY A 370 11.25 11.69 -10.53
N ARG A 371 12.33 11.11 -11.08
CA ARG A 371 12.54 10.96 -12.55
C ARG A 371 12.19 9.59 -13.12
N CYS A 372 11.35 8.81 -12.44
CA CYS A 372 11.02 7.42 -12.79
C CYS A 372 10.40 7.26 -14.19
N TYR A 373 9.68 8.29 -14.64
CA TYR A 373 9.01 8.33 -15.93
C TYR A 373 9.99 8.33 -17.11
N THR A 374 11.23 8.80 -16.91
CA THR A 374 12.26 8.88 -17.95
C THR A 374 12.83 7.52 -18.39
N GLY A 375 12.59 6.45 -17.63
CA GLY A 375 13.22 5.16 -17.88
C GLY A 375 14.74 5.13 -17.67
N LEU A 376 15.34 6.19 -17.11
CA LEU A 376 16.79 6.35 -16.91
C LEU A 376 17.23 6.11 -15.44
N CYS A 377 16.52 5.25 -14.71
CA CYS A 377 16.86 4.98 -13.32
C CYS A 377 18.27 4.36 -13.19
N ALA A 378 19.24 5.13 -12.69
CA ALA A 378 20.63 4.71 -12.56
C ALA A 378 20.85 3.50 -11.62
N TRP A 379 19.84 3.18 -10.79
CA TRP A 379 19.86 2.08 -9.82
C TRP A 379 19.17 0.81 -10.32
N GLY A 380 18.71 0.76 -11.59
CA GLY A 380 18.08 -0.44 -12.16
C GLY A 380 16.66 -0.72 -11.66
N ILE A 381 16.04 0.20 -10.91
CA ILE A 381 14.73 0.00 -10.28
C ILE A 381 13.59 0.39 -11.24
N ALA A 382 13.54 1.65 -11.69
CA ALA A 382 12.45 2.19 -12.51
C ALA A 382 12.87 2.40 -13.98
N THR A 383 13.36 1.33 -14.62
CA THR A 383 13.93 1.34 -15.98
C THR A 383 13.72 -0.02 -16.64
N GLN A 384 13.70 -0.03 -17.97
CA GLN A 384 13.66 -1.24 -18.79
C GLN A 384 14.92 -1.38 -19.67
N ARG A 385 15.90 -0.49 -19.49
CA ARG A 385 17.13 -0.53 -20.27
C ARG A 385 18.07 -1.60 -19.72
N PRO A 386 18.48 -2.61 -20.51
CA PRO A 386 19.22 -3.78 -20.00
C PRO A 386 20.49 -3.42 -19.21
N GLU A 387 21.22 -2.40 -19.66
CA GLU A 387 22.46 -1.92 -19.04
C GLU A 387 22.24 -1.26 -17.67
N LEU A 388 21.03 -0.75 -17.42
CA LEU A 388 20.63 -0.19 -16.13
C LEU A 388 19.97 -1.25 -15.25
N VAL A 389 19.10 -2.10 -15.81
CA VAL A 389 18.41 -3.18 -15.08
C VAL A 389 19.41 -4.12 -14.40
N LYS A 390 20.52 -4.47 -15.09
CA LYS A 390 21.58 -5.33 -14.54
C LYS A 390 22.27 -4.78 -13.29
N ARG A 391 22.08 -3.50 -12.95
CA ARG A 391 22.64 -2.86 -11.74
C ARG A 391 21.89 -3.25 -10.46
N LEU A 392 20.68 -3.77 -10.60
CA LEU A 392 19.89 -4.30 -9.49
C LEU A 392 19.97 -5.82 -9.48
N ASP A 393 20.70 -6.38 -8.52
CA ASP A 393 20.72 -7.81 -8.25
C ASP A 393 19.46 -8.21 -7.45
N PRO A 394 18.60 -9.11 -7.97
CA PRO A 394 17.38 -9.53 -7.29
C PRO A 394 17.57 -10.23 -5.95
N GLU A 395 18.67 -10.96 -5.74
CA GLU A 395 18.94 -11.65 -4.47
C GLU A 395 19.37 -10.66 -3.39
N VAL A 396 20.23 -9.71 -3.76
CA VAL A 396 20.63 -8.63 -2.85
C VAL A 396 19.43 -7.74 -2.54
N GLY A 397 18.63 -7.41 -3.55
CA GLY A 397 17.39 -6.66 -3.38
C GLY A 397 16.40 -7.36 -2.45
N ALA A 398 16.16 -8.65 -2.66
CA ALA A 398 15.29 -9.46 -1.83
C ALA A 398 15.73 -9.46 -0.37
N ARG A 399 17.02 -9.74 -0.10
CA ARG A 399 17.56 -9.73 1.27
C ARG A 399 17.38 -8.38 1.95
N ARG A 400 17.60 -7.27 1.24
CA ARG A 400 17.45 -5.92 1.81
C ARG A 400 16.00 -5.59 2.15
N VAL A 401 15.05 -5.96 1.28
CA VAL A 401 13.62 -5.75 1.53
C VAL A 401 13.12 -6.66 2.65
N ALA A 402 13.54 -7.93 2.67
CA ALA A 402 13.21 -8.85 3.76
C ALA A 402 13.73 -8.33 5.11
N ASN A 403 14.98 -7.83 5.15
CA ASN A 403 15.54 -7.23 6.35
C ASN A 403 14.74 -5.99 6.82
N LEU A 404 14.29 -5.12 5.89
CA LEU A 404 13.44 -3.98 6.23
C LEU A 404 12.14 -4.45 6.89
N ILE A 405 11.44 -5.39 6.27
CA ILE A 405 10.16 -5.91 6.78
C ILE A 405 10.38 -6.55 8.16
N LYS A 406 11.42 -7.37 8.34
CA LYS A 406 11.73 -8.01 9.62
C LYS A 406 12.08 -7.00 10.71
N ALA A 407 12.89 -5.98 10.38
CA ALA A 407 13.27 -4.93 11.32
C ALA A 407 12.04 -4.15 11.79
N TRP A 408 11.20 -3.68 10.87
CA TRP A 408 9.96 -2.98 11.24
C TRP A 408 8.99 -3.89 11.99
N THR A 409 8.90 -5.16 11.62
CA THR A 409 8.09 -6.14 12.35
C THR A 409 8.58 -6.28 13.80
N HIS A 410 9.90 -6.25 14.04
CA HIS A 410 10.45 -6.27 15.40
C HIS A 410 10.16 -4.97 16.16
N GLU A 411 10.36 -3.80 15.53
CA GLU A 411 10.03 -2.50 16.12
C GLU A 411 8.54 -2.41 16.49
N ILE A 412 7.63 -2.95 15.67
CA ILE A 412 6.19 -3.00 16.01
C ILE A 412 5.94 -3.86 17.26
N LYS A 413 6.67 -4.97 17.46
CA LYS A 413 6.55 -5.76 18.71
C LYS A 413 6.97 -4.96 19.92
N GLU A 414 8.07 -4.22 19.83
CA GLU A 414 8.53 -3.36 20.92
C GLU A 414 7.51 -2.26 21.23
N LEU A 415 6.97 -1.59 20.21
CA LEU A 415 5.94 -0.57 20.36
C LEU A 415 4.64 -1.13 20.98
N LEU A 416 4.23 -2.34 20.59
CA LEU A 416 3.09 -3.02 21.19
C LEU A 416 3.31 -3.30 22.68
N GLY A 417 4.50 -3.80 23.05
CA GLY A 417 4.86 -4.01 24.45
C GLY A 417 4.85 -2.70 25.25
N ALA A 418 5.40 -1.63 24.69
CA ALA A 418 5.37 -0.30 25.31
C ALA A 418 3.93 0.23 25.48
N ALA A 419 3.02 -0.11 24.57
CA ALA A 419 1.60 0.21 24.68
C ALA A 419 0.82 -0.71 25.65
N GLY A 420 1.45 -1.77 26.18
CA GLY A 420 0.79 -2.77 27.00
C GLY A 420 -0.18 -3.66 26.23
N ILE A 421 0.13 -3.92 24.96
CA ILE A 421 -0.70 -4.70 24.05
C ILE A 421 0.14 -5.86 23.52
N ASN A 422 -0.38 -7.10 23.52
CA ASN A 422 0.36 -8.28 23.04
C ASN A 422 -0.08 -8.77 21.64
N SER A 423 -1.11 -8.16 21.05
CA SER A 423 -1.62 -8.54 19.73
C SER A 423 -1.91 -7.33 18.84
N ILE A 424 -1.61 -7.45 17.55
CA ILE A 424 -1.89 -6.39 16.56
C ILE A 424 -3.40 -6.16 16.37
N GLU A 425 -4.22 -7.20 16.57
CA GLU A 425 -5.68 -7.10 16.50
C GLU A 425 -6.22 -6.20 17.64
N SER A 426 -5.64 -6.28 18.84
CA SER A 426 -6.01 -5.41 19.97
C SER A 426 -5.60 -3.94 19.78
N LEU A 427 -4.61 -3.67 18.93
CA LEU A 427 -4.21 -2.30 18.58
C LEU A 427 -5.19 -1.65 17.58
N ARG A 428 -5.88 -2.45 16.76
CA ARG A 428 -6.64 -1.96 15.61
C ARG A 428 -7.77 -1.03 16.00
N GLY A 429 -7.65 0.23 15.59
CA GLY A 429 -8.61 1.28 15.96
C GLY A 429 -8.57 1.65 17.45
N ASN A 430 -7.62 1.11 18.22
CA ASN A 430 -7.37 1.54 19.58
C ASN A 430 -6.49 2.80 19.56
N ARG A 431 -7.18 3.93 19.65
CA ARG A 431 -6.60 5.27 19.58
C ARG A 431 -6.17 5.81 20.95
N ASP A 432 -6.48 5.09 22.03
CA ASP A 432 -6.27 5.54 23.42
C ASP A 432 -4.80 5.77 23.76
N ARG A 433 -3.88 5.13 23.03
CA ARG A 433 -2.43 5.29 23.21
C ARG A 433 -1.80 6.27 22.24
N LEU A 434 -2.59 6.97 21.43
CA LEU A 434 -2.08 8.04 20.57
C LEU A 434 -2.33 9.40 21.22
N ARG A 435 -1.36 10.31 21.05
CA ARG A 435 -1.48 11.72 21.46
C ARG A 435 -1.04 12.67 20.37
N GLY A 436 -1.82 13.72 20.18
CA GLY A 436 -1.51 14.80 19.26
C GLY A 436 -0.55 15.82 19.88
N VAL A 437 0.47 16.22 19.12
CA VAL A 437 1.42 17.28 19.48
C VAL A 437 1.32 18.38 18.45
N GLY A 438 0.88 19.57 18.85
CA GLY A 438 0.70 20.70 17.93
C GLY A 438 -0.42 20.48 16.91
N LEU A 439 -1.44 19.73 17.29
CA LEU A 439 -2.70 19.56 16.56
C LEU A 439 -3.78 20.45 17.19
N ASN A 440 -4.66 20.99 16.35
CA ASN A 440 -5.85 21.72 16.80
C ASN A 440 -7.00 20.77 17.16
N GLU A 441 -8.03 21.31 17.81
CA GLU A 441 -9.19 20.54 18.28
C GLU A 441 -9.88 19.74 17.17
N LYS A 442 -10.03 20.32 15.97
CA LYS A 442 -10.68 19.63 14.85
C LYS A 442 -9.83 18.49 14.30
N GLU A 443 -8.51 18.68 14.24
CA GLU A 443 -7.57 17.63 13.84
C GLU A 443 -7.60 16.45 14.83
N LEU A 444 -7.63 16.74 16.13
CA LEU A 444 -7.75 15.74 17.20
C LEU A 444 -9.09 14.98 17.11
N GLU A 445 -10.19 15.69 16.91
CA GLU A 445 -11.53 15.11 16.75
C GLU A 445 -11.59 14.14 15.57
N VAL A 446 -11.11 14.56 14.39
CA VAL A 446 -11.11 13.71 13.17
C VAL A 446 -10.23 12.48 13.35
N LEU A 447 -9.06 12.63 13.98
CA LEU A 447 -8.18 11.49 14.29
C LEU A 447 -8.77 10.61 15.39
N GLY A 448 -9.65 11.13 16.24
CA GLY A 448 -10.15 10.47 17.44
C GLY A 448 -9.05 10.21 18.47
N ILE A 449 -8.14 11.17 18.65
CA ILE A 449 -7.03 11.10 19.63
C ILE A 449 -7.06 12.32 20.55
N LYS A 450 -6.42 12.20 21.72
CA LYS A 450 -6.32 13.30 22.70
C LYS A 450 -5.07 14.16 22.48
N LEU A 451 -5.06 15.36 23.05
CA LEU A 451 -3.88 16.22 23.08
C LEU A 451 -2.81 15.64 24.03
N ALA A 452 -1.54 15.81 23.69
CA ALA A 452 -0.44 15.45 24.59
C ALA A 452 -0.55 16.22 25.92
N GLY A 453 -0.72 15.49 27.02
CA GLY A 453 -0.94 16.04 28.37
C GLY A 453 -2.30 15.67 28.98
N GLU A 454 -3.24 15.19 28.16
CA GLU A 454 -4.51 14.56 28.57
C GLU A 454 -4.43 13.03 28.53
#